data_AF-A0A7J3J6D1-F1
#
_entry.id   AF-A0A7J3J6D1-F1
#
_cell.length_a   1.000
_cell.length_b   1.000
_cell.length_c   1.000
_cell.angle_alpha   90.00
_cell.angle_beta   90.00
_cell.angle_gamma   90.00
#
_symmetry.space_group_name_H-M   'P 1'
#
loop_
_entity.id
_entity.type
_entity.pdbx_description
1 polymer ?
#
loop_
_entity_poly.entity_id
_entity_poly.type
_entity_poly.pdbx_seq_one_letter_code
_entity_poly.pdbx_strand_id
1 'polypeptide(L)'
;MGRKVAVFLAMLIFGMAVAGCRTHLAAGYQLPSEFEFMEIAEISVNCTTAQVTVASGVISTNETLVHFPAEINMEAVELENVTQITLLVSTPGSILWFVFNNTEVAGAEKYANVTVETYFEQYFNLGFKYNSTEISDNIVTVTFTGLGATNLTDFTELLMLDCLASDLGGFSLTFIPITRETSACTQLIAQKESGNFEWRYSMGVMYNTIFPDGSGEHTVDVLDLLNVESLAPSKYALITVGFNQFYLSTVTLDIISNTTVGFVSCVPGQTTIPYTRGWYINPSGPSPIQLQGSFLFGGDSTPVTVLSLTFSGTVIPEFTAPMCTAVLMLISVIAVAFKRRFNS
;
A
#
# COMPACT_ATOMS: atom_id res chain seq x y z
N MET A 1 -5.26 7.30 20.57
CA MET A 1 -4.73 8.28 19.60
C MET A 1 -3.69 7.65 18.65
N GLY A 2 -2.73 6.84 19.12
CA GLY A 2 -1.70 6.22 18.26
C GLY A 2 -2.19 5.25 17.17
N ARG A 3 -3.27 4.50 17.39
CA ARG A 3 -3.81 3.52 16.42
C ARG A 3 -4.48 4.16 15.19
N LYS A 4 -4.95 5.41 15.30
CA LYS A 4 -5.54 6.16 14.18
C LYS A 4 -4.48 6.79 13.27
N VAL A 5 -3.31 7.14 13.83
CA VAL A 5 -2.19 7.74 13.10
C VAL A 5 -1.45 6.70 12.26
N ALA A 6 -1.28 5.47 12.75
CA ALA A 6 -0.64 4.39 11.99
C ALA A 6 -1.46 3.96 10.76
N VAL A 7 -2.80 3.92 10.88
CA VAL A 7 -3.70 3.62 9.75
C VAL A 7 -3.71 4.77 8.75
N PHE A 8 -3.71 6.04 9.21
CA PHE A 8 -3.59 7.21 8.32
C PHE A 8 -2.25 7.27 7.56
N LEU A 9 -1.14 6.89 8.20
CA LEU A 9 0.17 6.90 7.58
C LEU A 9 0.30 5.80 6.52
N ALA A 10 -0.20 4.58 6.77
CA ALA A 10 -0.24 3.50 5.78
C ALA A 10 -1.16 3.82 4.58
N MET A 11 -2.31 4.48 4.83
CA MET A 11 -3.22 4.97 3.77
C MET A 11 -2.59 6.06 2.91
N LEU A 12 -1.86 6.99 3.52
CA LEU A 12 -1.05 7.97 2.82
C LEU A 12 0.07 7.31 2.04
N ILE A 13 0.71 6.25 2.54
CA ILE A 13 1.78 5.55 1.83
C ILE A 13 1.27 4.83 0.59
N PHE A 14 0.16 4.08 0.64
CA PHE A 14 -0.36 3.45 -0.60
C PHE A 14 -1.00 4.46 -1.56
N GLY A 15 -1.71 5.49 -1.03
CA GLY A 15 -2.20 6.61 -1.85
C GLY A 15 -1.07 7.41 -2.51
N MET A 16 0.05 7.61 -1.81
CA MET A 16 1.29 8.16 -2.34
C MET A 16 2.09 7.15 -3.16
N ALA A 17 1.89 5.83 -3.04
CA ALA A 17 2.48 4.83 -3.93
C ALA A 17 1.76 4.81 -5.27
N VAL A 18 0.44 5.05 -5.30
CA VAL A 18 -0.35 5.23 -6.53
C VAL A 18 -0.08 6.59 -7.19
N ALA A 19 -0.02 7.68 -6.41
CA ALA A 19 0.31 9.03 -6.93
C ALA A 19 1.82 9.22 -7.20
N GLY A 20 2.67 8.57 -6.41
CA GLY A 20 4.12 8.59 -6.42
C GLY A 20 4.76 7.35 -7.02
N CYS A 21 4.01 6.51 -7.74
CA CYS A 21 4.61 5.53 -8.65
C CYS A 21 5.53 6.21 -9.69
N ARG A 22 5.36 7.53 -9.89
CA ARG A 22 6.28 8.39 -10.64
C ARG A 22 7.58 8.74 -9.91
N THR A 23 7.64 8.67 -8.58
CA THR A 23 8.79 9.09 -7.76
C THR A 23 9.62 7.94 -7.18
N HIS A 24 9.05 6.72 -7.06
CA HIS A 24 9.74 5.57 -6.46
C HIS A 24 10.40 4.62 -7.46
N LEU A 25 10.09 4.75 -8.74
CA LEU A 25 10.98 4.21 -9.77
C LEU A 25 12.26 5.05 -9.73
N ALA A 26 13.41 4.39 -9.55
CA ALA A 26 14.69 5.06 -9.34
C ALA A 26 14.90 6.19 -10.36
N ALA A 27 15.65 7.23 -9.96
CA ALA A 27 15.82 8.54 -10.61
C ALA A 27 16.35 8.53 -12.08
N GLY A 28 15.66 7.83 -12.97
CA GLY A 28 16.01 7.51 -14.36
C GLY A 28 14.98 6.65 -15.09
N TYR A 29 13.95 6.15 -14.39
CA TYR A 29 12.87 5.34 -14.96
C TYR A 29 11.59 6.19 -15.08
N GLN A 30 11.31 6.71 -16.28
CA GLN A 30 9.99 7.23 -16.60
C GLN A 30 9.09 6.06 -16.97
N LEU A 31 8.02 5.81 -16.21
CA LEU A 31 6.94 4.96 -16.71
C LEU A 31 6.52 5.48 -18.08
N PRO A 32 6.19 4.59 -19.03
CA PRO A 32 5.49 5.00 -20.23
C PRO A 32 4.30 5.88 -19.82
N SER A 33 4.08 6.98 -20.54
CA SER A 33 2.92 7.85 -20.31
C SER A 33 1.60 7.10 -20.43
N GLU A 34 1.62 5.98 -21.14
CA GLU A 34 0.50 5.08 -21.39
C GLU A 34 0.92 3.66 -21.01
N PHE A 35 0.30 3.11 -19.97
CA PHE A 35 0.33 1.68 -19.66
C PHE A 35 -1.11 1.21 -19.52
N GLU A 36 -1.35 -0.04 -19.90
CA GLU A 36 -2.66 -0.67 -19.79
C GLU A 36 -2.84 -1.36 -18.44
N PHE A 37 -1.80 -2.06 -17.98
CA PHE A 37 -1.82 -2.83 -16.74
C PHE A 37 -0.43 -2.85 -16.09
N MET A 38 -0.39 -2.76 -14.76
CA MET A 38 0.83 -2.87 -13.98
C MET A 38 0.57 -3.54 -12.63
N GLU A 39 1.62 -4.12 -12.08
CA GLU A 39 1.60 -4.83 -10.80
C GLU A 39 2.70 -4.29 -9.90
N ILE A 40 2.37 -4.11 -8.63
CA ILE A 40 3.31 -3.59 -7.65
C ILE A 40 3.20 -4.37 -6.35
N ALA A 41 4.34 -4.70 -5.77
CA ALA A 41 4.45 -5.13 -4.39
C ALA A 41 5.43 -4.19 -3.70
N GLU A 42 5.04 -3.65 -2.55
CA GLU A 42 5.83 -2.67 -1.82
C GLU A 42 6.09 -3.18 -0.41
N ILE A 43 7.35 -3.15 -0.01
CA ILE A 43 7.77 -3.46 1.34
C ILE A 43 8.52 -2.25 1.88
N SER A 44 8.06 -1.70 3.00
CA SER A 44 8.71 -0.60 3.68
C SER A 44 9.13 -1.03 5.08
N VAL A 45 10.44 -1.05 5.34
CA VAL A 45 11.01 -1.39 6.64
C VAL A 45 11.45 -0.10 7.33
N ASN A 46 10.79 0.24 8.44
CA ASN A 46 11.20 1.33 9.31
C ASN A 46 12.05 0.80 10.46
N CYS A 47 13.37 0.89 10.32
CA CYS A 47 14.32 0.44 11.32
C CYS A 47 14.25 1.24 12.63
N THR A 48 13.64 2.43 12.64
CA THR A 48 13.50 3.26 13.85
C THR A 48 12.38 2.74 14.76
N THR A 49 11.39 2.06 14.18
CA THR A 49 10.22 1.52 14.90
C THR A 49 10.09 0.00 14.77
N ALA A 50 11.00 -0.66 14.05
CA ALA A 50 10.88 -2.07 13.67
C ALA A 50 9.56 -2.40 12.93
N GLN A 51 8.88 -1.43 12.34
CA GLN A 51 7.63 -1.68 11.62
C GLN A 51 7.93 -2.04 10.16
N VAL A 52 7.20 -3.01 9.64
CA VAL A 52 7.16 -3.33 8.22
C VAL A 52 5.77 -3.10 7.69
N THR A 53 5.65 -2.30 6.65
CA THR A 53 4.46 -2.24 5.81
C THR A 53 4.68 -3.14 4.62
N VAL A 54 3.73 -4.03 4.35
CA VAL A 54 3.74 -4.90 3.16
C VAL A 54 2.46 -4.62 2.39
N ALA A 55 2.58 -4.39 1.09
CA ALA A 55 1.46 -4.16 0.21
C ALA A 55 1.64 -4.86 -1.13
N SER A 56 0.53 -5.25 -1.74
CA SER A 56 0.50 -5.74 -3.12
C SER A 56 -0.74 -5.21 -3.82
N GLY A 57 -0.61 -4.85 -5.10
CA GLY A 57 -1.68 -4.27 -5.86
C GLY A 57 -1.51 -4.41 -7.36
N VAL A 58 -2.62 -4.23 -8.05
CA VAL A 58 -2.73 -4.14 -9.50
C VAL A 58 -3.36 -2.81 -9.88
N ILE A 59 -2.97 -2.26 -11.03
CA ILE A 59 -3.46 -0.99 -11.54
C ILE A 59 -3.72 -1.15 -13.04
N SER A 60 -4.86 -0.68 -13.54
CA SER A 60 -5.19 -0.73 -14.95
C SER A 60 -5.97 0.49 -15.43
N THR A 61 -5.79 0.82 -16.70
CA THR A 61 -6.68 1.72 -17.48
C THR A 61 -7.62 0.92 -18.37
N ASN A 62 -7.52 -0.41 -18.39
CA ASN A 62 -8.43 -1.29 -19.11
C ASN A 62 -9.45 -1.89 -18.13
N GLU A 63 -10.70 -1.46 -18.27
CA GLU A 63 -11.84 -1.91 -17.47
C GLU A 63 -12.15 -3.41 -17.60
N THR A 64 -11.64 -4.09 -18.63
CA THR A 64 -11.76 -5.54 -18.74
C THR A 64 -10.80 -6.29 -17.81
N LEU A 65 -9.80 -5.61 -17.24
CA LEU A 65 -8.78 -6.19 -16.36
C LEU A 65 -9.00 -5.81 -14.89
N VAL A 66 -9.25 -4.52 -14.62
CA VAL A 66 -9.51 -3.99 -13.29
C VAL A 66 -10.60 -2.92 -13.40
N HIS A 67 -11.65 -3.03 -12.60
CA HIS A 67 -12.76 -2.09 -12.59
C HIS A 67 -13.41 -2.01 -11.20
N PHE A 68 -14.38 -1.11 -11.04
CA PHE A 68 -15.31 -1.17 -9.91
C PHE A 68 -16.46 -2.15 -10.23
N PRO A 69 -17.12 -2.72 -9.21
CA PRO A 69 -18.29 -3.57 -9.41
C PRO A 69 -19.31 -2.94 -10.34
N ALA A 70 -19.93 -3.73 -11.21
CA ALA A 70 -20.83 -3.24 -12.26
C ALA A 70 -22.09 -2.54 -11.71
N GLU A 71 -22.46 -2.83 -10.47
CA GLU A 71 -23.54 -2.17 -9.74
C GLU A 71 -23.24 -0.70 -9.41
N ILE A 72 -21.97 -0.30 -9.42
CA ILE A 72 -21.54 1.07 -9.17
C ILE A 72 -21.40 1.79 -10.51
N ASN A 73 -22.32 2.72 -10.77
CA ASN A 73 -22.29 3.51 -12.00
C ASN A 73 -21.15 4.55 -11.96
N MET A 74 -20.00 4.16 -12.52
CA MET A 74 -18.81 5.01 -12.60
C MET A 74 -18.95 6.20 -13.59
N GLU A 75 -20.05 6.25 -14.36
CA GLU A 75 -20.41 7.35 -15.27
C GLU A 75 -21.51 8.25 -14.70
N ALA A 76 -21.87 8.08 -13.41
CA ALA A 76 -22.88 8.91 -12.77
C ALA A 76 -22.49 10.41 -12.79
N VAL A 77 -23.46 11.30 -12.98
CA VAL A 77 -23.23 12.76 -13.06
C VAL A 77 -22.65 13.31 -11.76
N GLU A 78 -22.96 12.69 -10.63
CA GLU A 78 -22.38 13.01 -9.32
C GLU A 78 -20.86 12.80 -9.26
N LEU A 79 -20.31 11.97 -10.15
CA LEU A 79 -18.89 11.63 -10.23
C LEU A 79 -18.11 12.46 -11.27
N GLU A 80 -18.76 13.35 -12.01
CA GLU A 80 -18.14 14.15 -13.08
C GLU A 80 -16.91 14.93 -12.57
N ASN A 81 -17.04 15.57 -11.41
CA ASN A 81 -15.95 16.35 -10.79
C ASN A 81 -15.15 15.56 -9.74
N VAL A 82 -15.46 14.28 -9.53
CA VAL A 82 -14.66 13.40 -8.69
C VAL A 82 -13.39 13.03 -9.45
N THR A 83 -12.24 13.22 -8.83
CA THR A 83 -10.93 12.83 -9.37
C THR A 83 -10.40 11.56 -8.73
N GLN A 84 -10.89 11.19 -7.54
CA GLN A 84 -10.55 9.94 -6.89
C GLN A 84 -11.67 9.42 -6.01
N ILE A 85 -11.90 8.10 -6.08
CA ILE A 85 -12.70 7.33 -5.14
C ILE A 85 -11.77 6.31 -4.49
N THR A 86 -11.84 6.15 -3.17
CA THR A 86 -11.07 5.12 -2.48
C THR A 86 -11.90 4.47 -1.42
N LEU A 87 -12.02 3.15 -1.54
CA LEU A 87 -12.55 2.25 -0.53
C LEU A 87 -11.37 1.56 0.16
N LEU A 88 -11.37 1.58 1.48
CA LEU A 88 -10.47 0.80 2.32
C LEU A 88 -11.28 0.01 3.34
N VAL A 89 -11.05 -1.29 3.42
CA VAL A 89 -11.78 -2.20 4.31
C VAL A 89 -10.79 -3.03 5.12
N SER A 90 -11.02 -3.07 6.42
CA SER A 90 -10.30 -3.90 7.37
C SER A 90 -11.31 -4.57 8.31
N THR A 91 -10.87 -5.53 9.13
CA THR A 91 -11.76 -6.14 10.14
C THR A 91 -12.28 -5.13 11.17
N PRO A 92 -11.48 -4.16 11.67
CA PRO A 92 -11.97 -3.18 12.64
C PRO A 92 -12.88 -2.09 12.08
N GLY A 93 -12.82 -1.80 10.79
CA GLY A 93 -13.54 -0.67 10.20
C GLY A 93 -13.27 -0.49 8.70
N SER A 94 -14.09 0.33 8.07
CA SER A 94 -13.91 0.75 6.68
C SER A 94 -13.94 2.27 6.55
N ILE A 95 -13.31 2.76 5.49
CA ILE A 95 -13.28 4.15 5.11
C ILE A 95 -13.56 4.22 3.60
N LEU A 96 -14.43 5.15 3.22
CA LEU A 96 -14.69 5.48 1.83
C LEU A 96 -14.51 6.99 1.69
N TRP A 97 -13.73 7.45 0.73
CA TRP A 97 -13.60 8.88 0.48
C TRP A 97 -13.63 9.22 -1.01
N PHE A 98 -14.08 10.44 -1.25
CA PHE A 98 -14.20 11.06 -2.57
C PHE A 98 -13.36 12.32 -2.58
N VAL A 99 -12.55 12.48 -3.61
CA VAL A 99 -11.78 13.70 -3.86
C VAL A 99 -12.43 14.42 -5.03
N PHE A 100 -12.88 15.65 -4.80
CA PHE A 100 -13.47 16.51 -5.81
C PHE A 100 -12.49 17.60 -6.19
N ASN A 101 -12.48 17.98 -7.47
CA ASN A 101 -11.79 19.16 -7.95
C ASN A 101 -12.82 20.19 -8.43
N ASN A 102 -12.53 21.47 -8.26
CA ASN A 102 -13.37 22.59 -8.72
C ASN A 102 -14.85 22.51 -8.28
N THR A 103 -15.13 21.88 -7.14
CA THR A 103 -16.49 21.71 -6.60
C THR A 103 -16.56 22.37 -5.22
N GLU A 104 -17.59 23.16 -4.98
CA GLU A 104 -17.82 23.73 -3.65
C GLU A 104 -18.21 22.65 -2.62
N VAL A 105 -17.89 22.90 -1.35
CA VAL A 105 -18.10 21.95 -0.24
C VAL A 105 -19.50 21.37 -0.20
N ALA A 106 -20.53 22.23 -0.26
CA ALA A 106 -21.93 21.79 -0.20
C ALA A 106 -22.32 20.90 -1.39
N GLY A 107 -21.78 21.17 -2.57
CA GLY A 107 -21.96 20.33 -3.76
C GLY A 107 -21.26 18.99 -3.62
N ALA A 108 -20.00 18.99 -3.19
CA ALA A 108 -19.20 17.78 -2.98
C ALA A 108 -19.84 16.85 -1.95
N GLU A 109 -20.28 17.38 -0.80
CA GLU A 109 -20.99 16.59 0.22
C GLU A 109 -22.29 16.01 -0.31
N LYS A 110 -23.09 16.82 -1.04
CA LYS A 110 -24.34 16.35 -1.64
C LYS A 110 -24.09 15.20 -2.63
N TYR A 111 -23.16 15.36 -3.56
CA TYR A 111 -22.86 14.36 -4.58
C TYR A 111 -22.28 13.08 -3.97
N ALA A 112 -21.38 13.22 -2.99
CA ALA A 112 -20.82 12.07 -2.29
C ALA A 112 -21.90 11.30 -1.52
N ASN A 113 -22.78 11.98 -0.77
CA ASN A 113 -23.88 11.33 -0.05
C ASN A 113 -24.82 10.57 -0.99
N VAL A 114 -25.26 11.21 -2.09
CA VAL A 114 -26.12 10.56 -3.09
C VAL A 114 -25.44 9.32 -3.67
N THR A 115 -24.15 9.41 -4.01
CA THR A 115 -23.38 8.28 -4.56
C THR A 115 -23.30 7.13 -3.55
N VAL A 116 -23.03 7.44 -2.29
CA VAL A 116 -22.91 6.45 -1.21
C VAL A 116 -24.23 5.72 -1.00
N GLU A 117 -25.32 6.47 -0.82
CA GLU A 117 -26.67 5.92 -0.59
C GLU A 117 -27.17 5.10 -1.78
N THR A 118 -26.87 5.52 -3.01
CA THR A 118 -27.39 4.88 -4.22
C THR A 118 -26.61 3.62 -4.60
N TYR A 119 -25.28 3.65 -4.50
CA TYR A 119 -24.44 2.60 -5.09
C TYR A 119 -23.62 1.83 -4.04
N PHE A 120 -22.99 2.51 -3.08
CA PHE A 120 -21.99 1.89 -2.20
C PHE A 120 -22.61 1.16 -1.01
N GLU A 121 -23.65 1.74 -0.38
CA GLU A 121 -24.28 1.12 0.78
C GLU A 121 -24.92 -0.22 0.44
N GLN A 122 -25.63 -0.29 -0.69
CA GLN A 122 -26.32 -1.50 -1.10
C GLN A 122 -25.35 -2.62 -1.49
N TYR A 123 -24.28 -2.28 -2.22
CA TYR A 123 -23.34 -3.27 -2.73
C TYR A 123 -22.39 -3.78 -1.64
N PHE A 124 -21.67 -2.88 -0.94
CA PHE A 124 -20.68 -3.30 0.05
C PHE A 124 -21.29 -3.71 1.39
N ASN A 125 -22.49 -3.20 1.72
CA ASN A 125 -23.19 -3.47 2.99
C ASN A 125 -22.33 -3.17 4.24
N LEU A 126 -21.54 -2.09 4.20
CA LEU A 126 -20.66 -1.66 5.29
C LEU A 126 -21.25 -0.54 6.17
N GLY A 127 -22.44 -0.04 5.83
CA GLY A 127 -23.15 0.99 6.61
C GLY A 127 -22.37 2.30 6.76
N PHE A 128 -21.91 2.84 5.64
CA PHE A 128 -21.11 4.06 5.61
C PHE A 128 -21.85 5.26 6.19
N LYS A 129 -21.16 6.06 6.99
CA LYS A 129 -21.68 7.31 7.56
C LYS A 129 -20.70 8.42 7.31
N TYR A 130 -21.24 9.59 6.98
CA TYR A 130 -20.45 10.81 6.85
C TYR A 130 -19.58 11.02 8.11
N ASN A 131 -18.30 11.33 7.90
CA ASN A 131 -17.33 11.55 8.97
C ASN A 131 -16.74 12.96 8.93
N SER A 132 -16.21 13.38 7.78
CA SER A 132 -15.54 14.69 7.65
C SER A 132 -15.49 15.17 6.21
N THR A 133 -15.39 16.50 6.07
CA THR A 133 -15.00 17.17 4.83
C THR A 133 -13.76 18.00 5.09
N GLU A 134 -12.76 17.85 4.23
CA GLU A 134 -11.49 18.59 4.28
C GLU A 134 -11.30 19.39 3.00
N ILE A 135 -10.65 20.55 3.11
CA ILE A 135 -10.39 21.44 1.98
C ILE A 135 -8.90 21.73 1.94
N SER A 136 -8.29 21.54 0.77
CA SER A 136 -6.90 21.91 0.51
C SER A 136 -6.83 22.49 -0.91
N ASP A 137 -6.46 23.76 -1.02
CA ASP A 137 -6.49 24.53 -2.27
C ASP A 137 -7.86 24.44 -2.97
N ASN A 138 -7.92 23.89 -4.18
CA ASN A 138 -9.15 23.70 -4.96
C ASN A 138 -9.74 22.28 -4.83
N ILE A 139 -9.23 21.49 -3.88
CA ILE A 139 -9.61 20.10 -3.66
C ILE A 139 -10.50 20.00 -2.43
N VAL A 140 -11.63 19.31 -2.56
CA VAL A 140 -12.52 18.96 -1.46
C VAL A 140 -12.53 17.45 -1.28
N THR A 141 -12.19 16.98 -0.09
CA THR A 141 -12.20 15.56 0.25
C THR A 141 -13.35 15.28 1.20
N VAL A 142 -14.30 14.43 0.79
CA VAL A 142 -15.43 13.99 1.62
C VAL A 142 -15.19 12.56 2.06
N THR A 143 -15.17 12.34 3.37
CA THR A 143 -14.84 11.04 3.99
C THR A 143 -16.02 10.46 4.74
N PHE A 144 -16.23 9.16 4.54
CA PHE A 144 -17.20 8.32 5.21
C PHE A 144 -16.48 7.22 5.97
N THR A 145 -17.06 6.80 7.09
CA THR A 145 -16.58 5.65 7.88
C THR A 145 -17.69 4.62 7.99
N GLY A 146 -17.33 3.34 7.90
CA GLY A 146 -18.26 2.23 8.00
C GLY A 146 -17.77 1.14 8.93
N LEU A 147 -18.57 0.10 9.04
CA LEU A 147 -18.21 -1.14 9.71
C LEU A 147 -17.07 -1.85 8.96
N GLY A 148 -16.28 -2.62 9.68
CA GLY A 148 -15.29 -3.50 9.08
C GLY A 148 -15.91 -4.76 8.51
N ALA A 149 -15.17 -5.43 7.61
CA ALA A 149 -15.57 -6.75 7.14
C ALA A 149 -15.41 -7.78 8.27
N THR A 150 -16.44 -8.59 8.54
CA THR A 150 -16.33 -9.63 9.58
C THR A 150 -15.29 -10.69 9.20
N ASN A 151 -15.21 -11.03 7.92
CA ASN A 151 -14.15 -11.82 7.32
C ASN A 151 -13.55 -11.02 6.17
N LEU A 152 -12.32 -10.52 6.35
CA LEU A 152 -11.66 -9.73 5.32
C LEU A 152 -11.35 -10.59 4.09
N THR A 153 -10.96 -11.85 4.28
CA THR A 153 -10.64 -12.76 3.17
C THR A 153 -11.84 -12.96 2.24
N ASP A 154 -13.01 -13.30 2.78
CA ASP A 154 -14.23 -13.49 1.96
C ASP A 154 -14.62 -12.19 1.24
N PHE A 155 -14.44 -11.05 1.90
CA PHE A 155 -14.69 -9.74 1.29
C PHE A 155 -13.73 -9.46 0.13
N THR A 156 -12.44 -9.76 0.29
CA THR A 156 -11.44 -9.62 -0.78
C THR A 156 -11.71 -10.59 -1.93
N GLU A 157 -12.08 -11.84 -1.65
CA GLU A 157 -12.46 -12.80 -2.70
C GLU A 157 -13.65 -12.32 -3.53
N LEU A 158 -14.67 -11.75 -2.88
CA LEU A 158 -15.81 -11.15 -3.55
C LEU A 158 -15.38 -9.99 -4.46
N LEU A 159 -14.51 -9.10 -3.97
CA LEU A 159 -13.98 -8.02 -4.81
C LEU A 159 -13.11 -8.53 -5.95
N MET A 160 -12.30 -9.56 -5.73
CA MET A 160 -11.52 -10.13 -6.82
C MET A 160 -12.41 -10.69 -7.91
N LEU A 161 -13.54 -11.32 -7.55
CA LEU A 161 -14.51 -11.84 -8.51
C LEU A 161 -15.20 -10.73 -9.32
N ASP A 162 -15.56 -9.64 -8.65
CA ASP A 162 -16.40 -8.58 -9.22
C ASP A 162 -15.60 -7.42 -9.84
N CYS A 163 -14.30 -7.30 -9.53
CA CYS A 163 -13.46 -6.18 -9.94
C CYS A 163 -12.27 -6.57 -10.81
N LEU A 164 -11.87 -7.85 -10.86
CA LEU A 164 -10.67 -8.31 -11.57
C LEU A 164 -11.02 -9.33 -12.65
N ALA A 165 -10.24 -9.32 -13.74
CA ALA A 165 -10.29 -10.41 -14.71
C ALA A 165 -9.97 -11.76 -14.03
N SER A 166 -10.77 -12.78 -14.31
CA SER A 166 -10.63 -14.10 -13.67
C SER A 166 -9.29 -14.80 -13.98
N ASP A 167 -8.61 -14.40 -15.05
CA ASP A 167 -7.32 -14.98 -15.47
C ASP A 167 -6.13 -14.02 -15.28
N LEU A 168 -6.29 -12.98 -14.44
CA LEU A 168 -5.28 -11.95 -14.21
C LEU A 168 -3.96 -12.53 -13.70
N GLY A 169 -4.01 -13.40 -12.69
CA GLY A 169 -2.85 -14.06 -12.10
C GLY A 169 -1.83 -13.06 -11.51
N GLY A 170 -0.55 -13.41 -11.58
CA GLY A 170 0.54 -12.54 -11.15
C GLY A 170 0.44 -12.13 -9.68
N PHE A 171 0.53 -10.83 -9.39
CA PHE A 171 0.59 -10.30 -8.03
C PHE A 171 -0.75 -10.36 -7.30
N SER A 172 -1.87 -10.41 -8.04
CA SER A 172 -3.20 -10.60 -7.45
C SER A 172 -3.32 -11.90 -6.65
N LEU A 173 -2.47 -12.90 -6.94
CA LEU A 173 -2.41 -14.16 -6.19
C LEU A 173 -1.93 -13.98 -4.73
N THR A 174 -1.31 -12.86 -4.41
CA THR A 174 -0.88 -12.53 -3.03
C THR A 174 -2.03 -11.96 -2.17
N PHE A 175 -3.15 -11.57 -2.78
CA PHE A 175 -4.21 -10.82 -2.09
C PHE A 175 -4.83 -11.64 -0.95
N ILE A 176 -5.24 -12.86 -1.26
CA ILE A 176 -5.86 -13.76 -0.27
C ILE A 176 -4.90 -14.15 0.85
N PRO A 177 -3.65 -14.60 0.58
CA PRO A 177 -2.67 -14.84 1.64
C PRO A 177 -2.45 -13.66 2.60
N ILE A 178 -2.33 -12.43 2.09
CA ILE A 178 -2.11 -11.24 2.90
C ILE A 178 -3.32 -10.90 3.79
N THR A 179 -4.55 -11.13 3.32
CA THR A 179 -5.76 -10.80 4.11
C THR A 179 -5.90 -11.58 5.42
N ARG A 180 -5.10 -12.65 5.58
CA ARG A 180 -5.05 -13.46 6.81
C ARG A 180 -4.27 -12.78 7.93
N GLU A 181 -3.52 -11.73 7.62
CA GLU A 181 -2.75 -10.96 8.59
C GLU A 181 -3.65 -10.07 9.45
N THR A 182 -3.33 -9.97 10.74
CA THR A 182 -4.22 -9.33 11.73
C THR A 182 -4.46 -7.83 11.52
N SER A 183 -3.53 -7.16 10.83
CA SER A 183 -3.58 -5.73 10.52
C SER A 183 -3.93 -5.47 9.04
N ALA A 184 -4.31 -6.53 8.31
CA ALA A 184 -4.57 -6.44 6.90
C ALA A 184 -5.77 -5.55 6.58
N CYS A 185 -5.72 -4.99 5.39
CA CYS A 185 -6.82 -4.28 4.76
C CYS A 185 -6.80 -4.49 3.25
N THR A 186 -7.97 -4.40 2.64
CA THR A 186 -8.19 -4.44 1.20
C THR A 186 -8.61 -3.07 0.74
N GLN A 187 -8.14 -2.67 -0.43
CA GLN A 187 -8.45 -1.39 -1.03
C GLN A 187 -8.88 -1.53 -2.48
N LEU A 188 -9.76 -0.62 -2.87
CA LEU A 188 -10.22 -0.42 -4.24
C LEU A 188 -10.21 1.08 -4.54
N ILE A 189 -9.55 1.48 -5.61
CA ILE A 189 -9.30 2.88 -5.96
C ILE A 189 -9.70 3.10 -7.42
N ALA A 190 -10.38 4.21 -7.69
CA ALA A 190 -10.57 4.73 -9.03
C ALA A 190 -10.05 6.17 -9.08
N GLN A 191 -9.30 6.53 -10.12
CA GLN A 191 -8.74 7.85 -10.33
C GLN A 191 -8.97 8.33 -11.75
N LYS A 192 -9.22 9.63 -11.93
CA LYS A 192 -9.35 10.24 -13.25
C LYS A 192 -9.03 11.73 -13.21
N GLU A 193 -8.90 12.31 -14.39
CA GLU A 193 -8.91 13.77 -14.53
C GLU A 193 -10.32 14.33 -14.33
N SER A 194 -10.40 15.55 -13.78
CA SER A 194 -11.67 16.24 -13.56
C SER A 194 -12.40 16.49 -14.87
N GLY A 195 -13.69 16.16 -14.95
CA GLY A 195 -14.49 16.33 -16.18
C GLY A 195 -14.26 15.28 -17.27
N ASN A 196 -13.39 14.29 -17.04
CA ASN A 196 -13.29 13.07 -17.87
C ASN A 196 -14.06 11.92 -17.20
N PHE A 197 -14.24 10.80 -17.91
CA PHE A 197 -14.76 9.53 -17.40
C PHE A 197 -13.82 8.34 -17.67
N GLU A 198 -12.65 8.58 -18.27
CA GLU A 198 -11.60 7.56 -18.39
C GLU A 198 -10.94 7.31 -17.03
N TRP A 199 -11.44 6.31 -16.32
CA TRP A 199 -10.94 5.92 -15.01
C TRP A 199 -9.70 5.03 -15.12
N ARG A 200 -8.78 5.24 -14.19
CA ARG A 200 -7.75 4.28 -13.82
C ARG A 200 -8.17 3.59 -12.55
N TYR A 201 -8.19 2.27 -12.57
CA TYR A 201 -8.60 1.45 -11.45
C TYR A 201 -7.41 0.77 -10.78
N SER A 202 -7.54 0.52 -9.49
CA SER A 202 -6.58 -0.27 -8.72
C SER A 202 -7.28 -1.07 -7.64
N MET A 203 -6.83 -2.29 -7.44
CA MET A 203 -7.17 -3.11 -6.29
C MET A 203 -5.87 -3.56 -5.62
N GLY A 204 -5.88 -3.64 -4.30
CA GLY A 204 -4.73 -4.13 -3.57
C GLY A 204 -5.04 -4.50 -2.13
N VAL A 205 -4.04 -5.02 -1.47
CA VAL A 205 -4.05 -5.38 -0.06
C VAL A 205 -2.79 -4.86 0.61
N MET A 206 -2.88 -4.58 1.90
CA MET A 206 -1.71 -4.26 2.69
C MET A 206 -1.89 -4.65 4.15
N TYR A 207 -0.79 -4.90 4.84
CA TYR A 207 -0.76 -5.14 6.27
C TYR A 207 0.52 -4.57 6.89
N ASN A 208 0.51 -4.45 8.22
CA ASN A 208 1.67 -4.06 9.00
C ASN A 208 2.12 -5.19 9.92
N THR A 209 3.42 -5.44 9.98
CA THR A 209 4.04 -6.40 10.90
C THR A 209 5.29 -5.82 11.56
N ILE A 210 5.93 -6.60 12.42
CA ILE A 210 7.15 -6.23 13.11
C ILE A 210 8.33 -6.97 12.49
N PHE A 211 9.39 -6.22 12.20
CA PHE A 211 10.66 -6.74 11.76
C PHE A 211 11.51 -7.18 12.97
N PRO A 212 12.33 -8.24 12.85
CA PRO A 212 13.27 -8.61 13.90
C PRO A 212 14.19 -7.44 14.28
N ASP A 213 14.32 -7.17 15.58
CA ASP A 213 15.19 -6.12 16.09
C ASP A 213 16.65 -6.60 16.23
N GLY A 214 17.58 -5.65 16.28
CA GLY A 214 19.00 -5.96 16.46
C GLY A 214 19.93 -5.11 15.61
N SER A 215 21.22 -5.31 15.83
CA SER A 215 22.30 -4.67 15.08
C SER A 215 23.01 -5.67 14.17
N GLY A 216 23.51 -5.18 13.03
CA GLY A 216 24.26 -5.99 12.07
C GLY A 216 23.47 -6.22 10.79
N GLU A 217 23.54 -7.42 10.26
CA GLU A 217 22.89 -7.80 9.00
C GLU A 217 21.45 -8.28 9.23
N HIS A 218 20.58 -7.86 8.32
CA HIS A 218 19.15 -8.09 8.32
C HIS A 218 18.73 -8.52 6.93
N THR A 219 17.93 -9.57 6.83
CA THR A 219 17.43 -10.07 5.53
C THR A 219 15.93 -9.88 5.46
N VAL A 220 15.48 -9.22 4.39
CA VAL A 220 14.08 -9.12 4.02
C VAL A 220 13.80 -10.25 3.03
N ASP A 221 12.98 -11.22 3.43
CA ASP A 221 12.43 -12.23 2.53
C ASP A 221 11.07 -11.72 2.01
N VAL A 222 11.03 -11.34 0.73
CA VAL A 222 9.85 -10.76 0.11
C VAL A 222 8.74 -11.79 -0.03
N LEU A 223 9.07 -13.04 -0.35
CA LEU A 223 8.07 -14.07 -0.61
C LEU A 223 7.38 -14.51 0.68
N ASP A 224 8.15 -14.60 1.78
CA ASP A 224 7.64 -14.83 3.13
C ASP A 224 6.67 -13.71 3.55
N LEU A 225 7.04 -12.44 3.34
CA LEU A 225 6.18 -11.28 3.64
C LEU A 225 4.92 -11.23 2.76
N LEU A 226 5.00 -11.68 1.50
CA LEU A 226 3.82 -11.79 0.63
C LEU A 226 3.02 -13.08 0.90
N ASN A 227 3.50 -13.95 1.78
CA ASN A 227 2.92 -15.25 2.12
C ASN A 227 2.68 -16.14 0.90
N VAL A 228 3.66 -16.21 0.00
CA VAL A 228 3.65 -17.03 -1.23
C VAL A 228 4.96 -17.79 -1.41
N GLU A 229 4.92 -18.94 -2.09
CA GLU A 229 6.14 -19.72 -2.37
C GLU A 229 6.89 -19.21 -3.61
N SER A 230 6.20 -18.51 -4.51
CA SER A 230 6.78 -17.93 -5.70
C SER A 230 5.99 -16.73 -6.20
N LEU A 231 6.65 -15.87 -6.97
CA LEU A 231 6.02 -14.70 -7.58
C LEU A 231 6.38 -14.65 -9.06
N ALA A 232 5.37 -14.43 -9.91
CA ALA A 232 5.53 -14.28 -11.35
C ALA A 232 4.73 -13.06 -11.81
N PRO A 233 5.10 -12.43 -12.94
CA PRO A 233 4.33 -11.33 -13.48
C PRO A 233 3.09 -11.87 -14.21
N SER A 234 2.02 -11.09 -14.24
CA SER A 234 0.88 -11.35 -15.11
C SER A 234 1.28 -11.17 -16.58
N LYS A 235 0.67 -11.99 -17.47
CA LYS A 235 0.80 -11.81 -18.92
C LYS A 235 0.34 -10.42 -19.39
N TYR A 236 -0.59 -9.80 -18.66
CA TYR A 236 -1.13 -8.49 -18.98
C TYR A 236 -0.17 -7.34 -18.67
N ALA A 237 0.83 -7.57 -17.82
CA ALA A 237 1.83 -6.55 -17.48
C ALA A 237 2.95 -6.46 -18.54
N LEU A 238 2.98 -7.34 -19.55
CA LEU A 238 4.00 -7.30 -20.60
C LEU A 238 3.75 -6.14 -21.55
N ILE A 239 4.71 -5.22 -21.63
CA ILE A 239 4.69 -4.13 -22.61
C ILE A 239 5.84 -4.24 -23.59
N THR A 240 5.66 -3.60 -24.74
CA THR A 240 6.69 -3.49 -25.77
C THR A 240 7.04 -2.02 -25.97
N VAL A 241 8.28 -1.63 -25.70
CA VAL A 241 8.80 -0.28 -25.94
C VAL A 241 9.94 -0.37 -26.96
N GLY A 242 9.68 0.13 -28.17
CA GLY A 242 10.60 -0.05 -29.29
C GLY A 242 10.76 -1.54 -29.63
N PHE A 243 11.97 -2.08 -29.46
CA PHE A 243 12.29 -3.49 -29.71
C PHE A 243 12.39 -4.34 -28.44
N ASN A 244 12.19 -3.75 -27.26
CA ASN A 244 12.35 -4.43 -25.98
C ASN A 244 10.99 -4.74 -25.38
N GLN A 245 10.88 -5.95 -24.81
CA GLN A 245 9.72 -6.39 -24.05
C GLN A 245 10.09 -6.51 -22.58
N PHE A 246 9.23 -6.00 -21.71
CA PHE A 246 9.38 -6.16 -20.28
C PHE A 246 8.04 -6.07 -19.56
N TYR A 247 7.98 -6.72 -18.41
CA TYR A 247 6.83 -6.69 -17.51
C TYR A 247 6.86 -5.41 -16.66
N LEU A 248 5.73 -4.71 -16.60
CA LEU A 248 5.43 -3.67 -15.62
C LEU A 248 5.00 -4.29 -14.28
N SER A 249 5.77 -5.27 -13.81
CA SER A 249 5.58 -5.93 -12.51
C SER A 249 6.84 -5.67 -11.70
N THR A 250 6.69 -4.98 -10.57
CA THR A 250 7.84 -4.52 -9.78
C THR A 250 7.64 -4.82 -8.31
N VAL A 251 8.68 -5.30 -7.64
CA VAL A 251 8.75 -5.33 -6.18
C VAL A 251 9.64 -4.19 -5.72
N THR A 252 9.13 -3.29 -4.90
CA THR A 252 9.90 -2.21 -4.28
C THR A 252 10.19 -2.55 -2.81
N LEU A 253 11.41 -2.25 -2.38
CA LEU A 253 11.85 -2.36 -1.01
C LEU A 253 12.48 -1.04 -0.57
N ASP A 254 11.85 -0.38 0.39
CA ASP A 254 12.33 0.84 1.02
C ASP A 254 12.72 0.54 2.47
N ILE A 255 14.00 0.73 2.81
CA ILE A 255 14.51 0.59 4.18
C ILE A 255 14.88 1.99 4.67
N ILE A 256 14.23 2.43 5.74
CA ILE A 256 14.36 3.77 6.30
C ILE A 256 14.80 3.66 7.77
N SER A 257 15.77 4.49 8.15
CA SER A 257 16.30 4.52 9.51
C SER A 257 16.62 5.96 9.93
N ASN A 258 16.95 6.15 11.21
CA ASN A 258 17.61 7.35 11.72
C ASN A 258 19.13 7.17 11.84
N THR A 259 19.63 5.95 11.61
CA THR A 259 21.05 5.57 11.59
C THR A 259 21.42 5.04 10.22
N THR A 260 22.72 4.86 9.98
CA THR A 260 23.21 4.37 8.70
C THR A 260 22.65 2.98 8.37
N VAL A 261 22.15 2.82 7.15
CA VAL A 261 21.80 1.55 6.54
C VAL A 261 22.66 1.33 5.29
N GLY A 262 23.09 0.09 5.05
CA GLY A 262 23.97 -0.25 3.94
C GLY A 262 23.52 -1.51 3.21
N PHE A 263 23.58 -1.51 1.89
CA PHE A 263 23.34 -2.72 1.10
C PHE A 263 24.43 -3.77 1.37
N VAL A 264 24.03 -5.03 1.53
CA VAL A 264 24.96 -6.17 1.71
C VAL A 264 24.86 -7.14 0.53
N SER A 265 23.68 -7.69 0.28
CA SER A 265 23.46 -8.66 -0.81
C SER A 265 21.99 -8.73 -1.24
N CYS A 266 21.70 -9.39 -2.36
CA CYS A 266 20.33 -9.68 -2.80
C CYS A 266 20.27 -10.97 -3.62
N VAL A 267 19.10 -11.59 -3.64
CA VAL A 267 18.77 -12.71 -4.51
C VAL A 267 17.42 -12.42 -5.18
N PRO A 268 17.28 -12.50 -6.51
CA PRO A 268 18.33 -12.72 -7.52
C PRO A 268 19.45 -11.65 -7.52
N GLY A 269 20.49 -11.83 -8.33
CA GLY A 269 21.60 -10.88 -8.39
C GLY A 269 21.19 -9.46 -8.83
N GLN A 270 22.06 -8.49 -8.56
CA GLN A 270 21.84 -7.11 -9.00
C GLN A 270 21.87 -7.00 -10.53
N THR A 271 21.13 -6.02 -11.04
CA THR A 271 21.27 -5.53 -12.41
C THR A 271 21.57 -4.04 -12.44
N THR A 272 22.38 -3.63 -13.41
CA THR A 272 22.66 -2.23 -13.75
C THR A 272 21.94 -1.79 -15.01
N ILE A 273 21.28 -2.72 -15.71
CA ILE A 273 20.63 -2.47 -16.99
C ILE A 273 19.12 -2.27 -16.75
N PRO A 274 18.56 -1.13 -17.16
CA PRO A 274 17.12 -0.90 -17.11
C PRO A 274 16.32 -2.04 -17.78
N TYR A 275 15.16 -2.38 -17.21
CA TYR A 275 14.21 -3.36 -17.78
C TYR A 275 14.75 -4.78 -17.93
N THR A 276 15.83 -5.13 -17.23
CA THR A 276 16.33 -6.51 -17.15
C THR A 276 15.94 -7.13 -15.83
N ARG A 277 15.85 -8.46 -15.83
CA ARG A 277 15.51 -9.22 -14.63
C ARG A 277 16.60 -9.05 -13.57
N GLY A 278 16.22 -8.69 -12.35
CA GLY A 278 17.17 -8.55 -11.24
C GLY A 278 16.82 -7.40 -10.30
N TRP A 279 17.60 -7.29 -9.22
CA TRP A 279 17.49 -6.17 -8.30
C TRP A 279 18.24 -4.96 -8.81
N TYR A 280 17.54 -3.85 -8.97
CA TYR A 280 18.15 -2.54 -9.13
C TYR A 280 18.24 -1.88 -7.74
N ILE A 281 19.45 -1.61 -7.28
CA ILE A 281 19.70 -0.93 -6.01
C ILE A 281 20.03 0.51 -6.31
N ASN A 282 19.22 1.46 -5.82
CA ASN A 282 19.41 2.86 -6.15
C ASN A 282 20.76 3.34 -5.57
N PRO A 283 21.78 3.65 -6.43
CA PRO A 283 23.09 4.09 -5.95
C PRO A 283 23.05 5.52 -5.38
N SER A 284 21.97 6.24 -5.62
CA SER A 284 21.79 7.67 -5.34
C SER A 284 20.85 7.93 -4.17
N GLY A 285 20.63 6.95 -3.28
CA GLY A 285 19.79 7.12 -2.09
C GLY A 285 20.10 8.45 -1.39
N PRO A 286 19.09 9.26 -1.02
CA PRO A 286 19.29 10.67 -0.68
C PRO A 286 20.10 10.90 0.60
N SER A 287 20.44 9.85 1.34
CA SER A 287 21.14 9.91 2.62
C SER A 287 21.58 8.50 3.04
N PRO A 288 22.66 8.35 3.84
CA PRO A 288 23.06 7.05 4.43
C PRO A 288 21.97 6.41 5.31
N ILE A 289 20.85 7.08 5.55
CA ILE A 289 19.74 6.61 6.39
C ILE A 289 18.62 5.92 5.59
N GLN A 290 18.75 5.82 4.27
CA GLN A 290 17.77 5.18 3.39
C GLN A 290 18.45 4.27 2.37
N LEU A 291 17.89 3.07 2.19
CA LEU A 291 18.26 2.13 1.14
C LEU A 291 17.01 1.78 0.34
N GLN A 292 17.09 1.89 -0.99
CA GLN A 292 15.99 1.56 -1.89
C GLN A 292 16.42 0.50 -2.89
N GLY A 293 15.61 -0.54 -3.03
CA GLY A 293 15.76 -1.60 -4.02
C GLY A 293 14.49 -1.79 -4.84
N SER A 294 14.63 -2.14 -6.10
CA SER A 294 13.51 -2.53 -6.96
C SER A 294 13.86 -3.79 -7.72
N PHE A 295 13.10 -4.87 -7.54
CA PHE A 295 13.21 -6.06 -8.36
C PHE A 295 12.30 -5.94 -9.58
N LEU A 296 12.89 -6.17 -10.76
CA LEU A 296 12.21 -6.16 -12.04
C LEU A 296 12.21 -7.57 -12.62
N PHE A 297 11.13 -7.95 -13.31
CA PHE A 297 11.05 -9.22 -14.05
C PHE A 297 11.71 -9.13 -15.43
N GLY A 298 11.95 -7.92 -15.94
CA GLY A 298 12.39 -7.70 -17.33
C GLY A 298 11.44 -8.37 -18.31
N GLY A 299 11.95 -8.99 -19.38
CA GLY A 299 11.14 -9.78 -20.33
C GLY A 299 10.89 -11.24 -19.92
N ASP A 300 11.18 -11.63 -18.66
CA ASP A 300 11.17 -13.02 -18.21
C ASP A 300 10.01 -13.29 -17.24
N SER A 301 9.06 -14.13 -17.66
CA SER A 301 7.90 -14.55 -16.86
C SER A 301 8.18 -15.69 -15.88
N THR A 302 9.41 -16.22 -15.83
CA THR A 302 9.74 -17.33 -14.93
C THR A 302 9.46 -16.90 -13.49
N PRO A 303 8.73 -17.70 -12.68
CA PRO A 303 8.51 -17.37 -11.28
C PRO A 303 9.83 -17.23 -10.51
N VAL A 304 9.94 -16.22 -9.64
CA VAL A 304 10.99 -16.20 -8.61
C VAL A 304 10.55 -17.06 -7.44
N THR A 305 11.40 -17.98 -7.00
CA THR A 305 11.19 -18.82 -5.80
C THR A 305 12.08 -18.40 -4.63
N VAL A 306 12.96 -17.43 -4.85
CA VAL A 306 13.78 -16.76 -3.83
C VAL A 306 13.84 -15.29 -4.23
N LEU A 307 13.34 -14.42 -3.36
CA LEU A 307 13.39 -12.98 -3.56
C LEU A 307 13.71 -12.30 -2.24
N SER A 308 14.95 -11.87 -2.09
CA SER A 308 15.43 -11.30 -0.83
C SER A 308 16.47 -10.21 -1.02
N LEU A 309 16.57 -9.35 -0.01
CA LEU A 309 17.60 -8.33 0.09
C LEU A 309 18.13 -8.29 1.52
N THR A 310 19.45 -8.34 1.65
CA THR A 310 20.17 -8.20 2.91
C THR A 310 20.76 -6.80 3.02
N PHE A 311 20.51 -6.15 4.15
CA PHE A 311 21.08 -4.86 4.50
C PHE A 311 21.77 -4.93 5.85
N SER A 312 22.64 -3.97 6.13
CA SER A 312 23.28 -3.76 7.42
C SER A 312 22.69 -2.52 8.09
N GLY A 313 22.51 -2.55 9.40
CA GLY A 313 21.97 -1.42 10.16
C GLY A 313 21.57 -1.81 11.58
N THR A 314 20.94 -0.85 12.28
CA THR A 314 20.31 -1.11 13.59
C THR A 314 18.80 -1.00 13.43
N VAL A 315 18.07 -2.03 13.84
CA VAL A 315 16.62 -2.06 13.97
C VAL A 315 16.27 -1.92 15.44
N ILE A 316 15.55 -0.85 15.80
CA ILE A 316 15.19 -0.51 17.17
C ILE A 316 13.78 -1.03 17.44
N PRO A 317 13.56 -1.81 18.52
CA PRO A 317 12.24 -2.36 18.82
C PRO A 317 11.21 -1.26 19.13
N GLU A 318 9.97 -1.47 18.70
CA GLU A 318 8.86 -0.62 19.13
C GLU A 318 8.50 -0.92 20.59
N PHE A 319 8.73 0.05 21.49
CA PHE A 319 8.19 -0.05 22.83
C PHE A 319 6.69 0.25 22.79
N THR A 320 5.86 -0.78 22.96
CA THR A 320 4.41 -0.57 23.04
C THR A 320 4.06 0.34 24.23
N ALA A 321 3.06 1.23 24.07
CA ALA A 321 2.63 2.13 25.14
C ALA A 321 2.34 1.43 26.50
N PRO A 322 1.78 0.21 26.55
CA PRO A 322 1.66 -0.57 27.79
C PRO A 322 3.00 -0.91 28.42
N MET A 323 4.01 -1.28 27.61
CA MET A 323 5.36 -1.59 28.08
C MET A 323 6.05 -0.36 28.65
N CYS A 324 5.94 0.80 27.98
CA CYS A 324 6.41 2.08 28.52
C CYS A 324 5.71 2.43 29.84
N THR A 325 4.41 2.20 29.94
CA THR A 325 3.63 2.45 31.15
C THR A 325 4.05 1.52 32.29
N ALA A 326 4.27 0.24 32.01
CA ALA A 326 4.75 -0.74 32.99
C ALA A 326 6.16 -0.36 33.50
N VAL A 327 7.06 0.05 32.61
CA VAL A 327 8.40 0.53 32.97
C VAL A 327 8.32 1.79 33.83
N LEU A 328 7.48 2.76 33.47
CA LEU A 328 7.28 3.99 34.26
C LEU A 328 6.67 3.70 35.64
N MET A 329 5.71 2.77 35.71
CA MET A 329 5.14 2.30 36.98
C MET A 329 6.21 1.63 37.84
N LEU A 330 7.04 0.77 37.26
CA LEU A 330 8.14 0.10 37.97
C LEU A 330 9.16 1.11 38.52
N ILE A 331 9.58 2.09 37.70
CA ILE A 331 10.49 3.16 38.11
C ILE A 331 9.86 3.97 39.26
N SER A 332 8.57 4.28 39.18
CA SER A 332 7.85 5.02 40.23
C SER A 332 7.80 4.24 41.55
N VAL A 333 7.54 2.93 41.50
CA VAL A 333 7.54 2.05 42.68
C VAL A 333 8.93 1.98 43.32
N ILE A 334 9.98 1.82 42.50
CA ILE A 334 11.38 1.82 42.97
C ILE A 334 11.72 3.16 43.63
N ALA A 335 11.42 4.29 42.98
CA ALA A 335 11.71 5.61 43.53
C ALA A 335 11.02 5.86 44.88
N VAL A 336 9.77 5.42 45.04
CA VAL A 336 9.03 5.52 46.32
C VAL A 336 9.64 4.62 47.39
N ALA A 337 10.04 3.39 47.04
CA ALA A 337 10.69 2.47 47.97
C ALA A 337 12.06 2.99 48.45
N PHE A 338 12.87 3.56 47.54
CA PHE A 338 14.12 4.22 47.89
C PHE A 338 13.88 5.43 48.79
N LYS A 339 12.95 6.32 48.45
CA LYS A 339 12.61 7.49 49.30
C LYS A 339 12.19 7.07 50.72
N ARG A 340 11.42 6.00 50.86
CA ARG A 340 11.02 5.48 52.19
C ARG A 340 12.18 4.91 52.99
N ARG A 341 13.15 4.26 52.33
CA ARG A 341 14.32 3.66 52.97
C ARG A 341 15.37 4.68 53.40
N PHE A 342 15.44 5.85 52.74
CA PHE A 342 16.39 6.92 53.07
C PHE A 342 15.80 8.03 53.95
N ASN A 343 14.48 8.06 54.16
CA ASN A 343 13.80 8.97 55.09
C ASN A 343 13.32 8.27 56.38
N SER A 344 13.80 7.06 56.66
CA SER A 344 13.66 6.35 57.95
C SER A 344 14.99 6.31 58.68
#